data_AF-A0A8S3CQW1-F1
#
_entry.id   AF-A0A8S3CQW1-F1
#
_cell.length_a   1.000
_cell.length_b   1.000
_cell.length_c   1.000
_cell.angle_alpha   90.00
_cell.angle_beta   90.00
_cell.angle_gamma   90.00
#
_symmetry.space_group_name_H-M   'P 1'
#
loop_
_entity.id
_entity.type
_entity.pdbx_description
1 polymer ?
#
loop_
_entity_poly.entity_id
_entity_poly.type
_entity_poly.pdbx_seq_one_letter_code
_entity_poly.pdbx_strand_id
1 'polypeptide(L)' 'PFDAYIVVSFINATLVLSIGETVEEVTDSGFLGTTPTLSCSQLGDDSLLQVCI' A
#
# COMPACT_ATOMS: atom_id res chain seq x y z
N PRO A 1 1.34 16.28 8.34
CA PRO A 1 1.34 15.26 7.26
C PRO A 1 2.14 14.06 7.73
N PHE A 2 1.45 12.95 8.01
CA PHE A 2 2.07 11.68 8.34
C PHE A 2 1.74 10.71 7.21
N ASP A 3 2.67 9.82 6.91
CA ASP A 3 2.42 8.73 5.96
C ASP A 3 1.42 7.76 6.58
N ALA A 4 0.44 7.31 5.81
CA ALA A 4 -0.61 6.39 6.29
C ALA A 4 -0.23 4.92 6.09
N TYR A 5 0.61 4.61 5.09
CA TYR A 5 0.88 3.24 4.66
C TYR A 5 2.35 2.98 4.38
N ILE A 6 2.79 1.76 4.66
CA ILE A 6 4.03 1.17 4.16
C ILE A 6 3.64 0.04 3.21
N VAL A 7 4.14 0.10 1.97
CA VAL A 7 3.86 -0.90 0.94
C VAL A 7 5.13 -1.72 0.69
N VAL A 8 5.03 -3.03 0.84
CA VAL A 8 6.13 -3.98 0.62
C VAL A 8 5.77 -4.90 -0.53
N SER A 9 6.57 -4.87 -1.59
CA SER A 9 6.37 -5.70 -2.78
C SER A 9 7.15 -7.01 -2.66
N PHE A 10 6.46 -8.13 -2.83
CA PHE A 10 7.04 -9.46 -2.95
C PHE A 10 6.81 -9.98 -4.37
N ILE A 11 7.59 -10.97 -4.80
CA ILE A 11 7.49 -11.55 -6.15
C ILE A 11 6.05 -12.00 -6.49
N ASN A 12 5.29 -12.48 -5.50
CA ASN A 12 3.96 -13.04 -5.69
C ASN A 12 2.82 -12.25 -5.02
N ALA A 13 3.12 -11.12 -4.36
CA ALA A 13 2.13 -10.41 -3.56
C ALA A 13 2.57 -8.98 -3.22
N THR A 14 1.63 -8.19 -2.71
CA THR A 14 1.89 -6.92 -2.04
C THR A 14 1.38 -7.00 -0.61
N LEU A 15 2.23 -6.64 0.35
CA LEU A 15 1.88 -6.48 1.76
C LEU A 15 1.71 -4.99 2.05
N VAL A 16 0.59 -4.61 2.66
CA VAL A 16 0.33 -3.23 3.07
C VAL A 16 0.19 -3.17 4.58
N LEU A 17 0.96 -2.26 5.18
CA LEU A 17 0.92 -1.99 6.61
C LEU A 17 0.38 -0.57 6.83
N SER A 18 -0.59 -0.41 7.73
CA SER A 18 -1.05 0.91 8.16
C SER A 18 -0.20 1.44 9.31
N ILE A 19 0.07 2.74 9.30
CA ILE A 19 0.80 3.44 10.35
C ILE A 19 -0.22 4.09 11.30
N GLY A 20 -0.37 3.52 12.50
CA GLY A 20 -1.18 4.06 13.59
C GLY A 20 -0.37 4.21 14.88
N GLU A 21 -0.96 3.83 16.02
CA GLU A 21 -0.20 3.66 17.27
C GLU A 21 0.82 2.51 17.16
N THR A 22 0.41 1.45 16.48
CA THR A 22 1.21 0.29 16.08
C THR A 22 1.18 0.16 14.56
N VAL A 23 2.14 -0.59 14.02
CA VAL A 23 2.15 -0.94 12.60
C VAL A 23 1.47 -2.29 12.43
N GLU A 24 0.42 -2.33 11.61
CA GLU A 24 -0.43 -3.51 11.43
C GLU A 24 -0.69 -3.78 9.94
N GLU A 25 -0.81 -5.06 9.58
CA GLU A 25 -1.19 -5.48 8.24
C GLU A 25 -2.68 -5.20 7.99
N VAL A 26 -2.98 -4.58 6.85
CA VAL A 26 -4.34 -4.19 6.46
C VAL A 26 -4.71 -4.75 5.09
N THR A 27 -5.95 -5.20 4.96
CA THR A 27 -6.48 -5.81 3.72
C THR A 27 -7.48 -4.92 2.98
N ASP A 28 -7.97 -3.87 3.63
CA ASP A 28 -8.94 -2.89 3.14
C ASP A 28 -8.29 -1.55 2.75
N SER A 29 -6.98 -1.56 2.48
CA SER A 29 -6.19 -0.37 2.09
C SER A 29 -6.48 0.18 0.70
N GLY A 30 -7.22 -0.58 -0.13
CA GLY A 30 -7.46 -0.24 -1.54
C GLY A 30 -6.36 -0.71 -2.50
N PHE A 31 -5.24 -1.23 -2.00
CA PHE A 31 -4.20 -1.87 -2.82
C PHE A 31 -4.57 -3.32 -3.17
N LEU A 32 -4.16 -3.75 -4.36
CA LEU A 32 -4.25 -5.14 -4.77
C LEU A 32 -3.10 -5.95 -4.15
N GLY A 33 -3.43 -6.77 -3.15
CA GLY A 33 -2.46 -7.61 -2.43
C GLY A 33 -1.98 -8.86 -3.19
N THR A 34 -2.69 -9.30 -4.22
CA THR A 34 -2.41 -10.57 -4.93
C THR A 34 -1.39 -10.46 -6.05
N THR A 35 -0.85 -9.27 -6.31
CA THR A 35 0.06 -8.98 -7.41
C THR A 35 1.21 -8.11 -6.90
N PRO A 36 2.45 -8.29 -7.36
CA PRO A 36 3.57 -7.40 -7.02
C PRO A 36 3.29 -5.95 -7.43
N THR A 37 3.59 -5.02 -6.54
CA THR A 37 3.54 -3.57 -6.81
C THR A 37 4.90 -3.10 -7.33
N LEU A 38 4.91 -2.41 -8.47
CA LEU A 38 6.09 -1.75 -9.04
C LEU A 38 6.27 -0.34 -8.49
N SER A 39 5.16 0.38 -8.32
CA SER A 39 5.15 1.75 -7.83
C SER A 39 3.81 2.07 -7.18
N CYS A 40 3.84 2.93 -6.17
CA CYS A 40 2.66 3.51 -5.59
C CYS A 40 2.91 4.98 -5.22
N SER A 41 1.89 5.82 -5.37
CA SER A 41 1.98 7.23 -5.02
C SER A 41 0.62 7.81 -4.68
N GLN A 42 0.60 8.88 -3.89
CA GLN A 42 -0.59 9.69 -3.68
C GLN A 42 -0.74 10.68 -4.85
N LEU A 43 -1.89 10.66 -5.52
CA LEU A 43 -2.19 11.57 -6.65
C LEU A 43 -2.97 12.82 -6.21
N GLY A 44 -3.62 12.75 -5.05
CA GLY A 44 -4.46 13.80 -4.48
C GLY A 44 -4.85 13.41 -3.05
N ASP A 45 -5.54 14.30 -2.35
CA ASP A 45 -5.73 14.21 -0.90
C ASP A 45 -6.24 12.84 -0.42
N ASP A 46 -7.21 12.25 -1.14
CA ASP A 46 -7.78 10.92 -0.83
C ASP A 46 -7.65 9.92 -1.99
N SER A 47 -6.59 10.04 -2.80
CA SER A 47 -6.40 9.17 -3.97
C SER A 47 -5.01 8.56 -4.04
N LEU A 48 -4.98 7.24 -4.18
CA LEU A 48 -3.77 6.43 -4.29
C LEU A 48 -3.71 5.81 -5.69
N LEU A 49 -2.52 5.83 -6.28
CA LEU A 49 -2.18 5.10 -7.50
C LEU A 49 -1.33 3.89 -7.13
N GLN A 50 -1.67 2.74 -7.71
CA GLN A 50 -0.86 1.53 -7.67
C GLN A 50 -0.56 1.07 -9.10
N VAL A 51 0.71 0.79 -9.40
CA VAL A 51 1.17 0.18 -10.65
C VAL A 51 1.63 -1.25 -10.34
N CYS A 52 0.97 -2.24 -10.94
CA CYS A 52 1.26 -3.67 -10.77
C CYS A 52 1.89 -4.27 -12.03
N ILE A 53 2.53 -5.43 -11.91
CA ILE A 53 2.95 -6.25 -13.06
C ILE A 53 1.80 -7.10 -13.61
#